data_AF-A0AA40ICE4-F1
#
_entry.id   AF-A0AA40ICE4-F1
#
_cell.length_a   1.000
_cell.length_b   1.000
_cell.length_c   1.000
_cell.angle_alpha   90.00
_cell.angle_beta   90.00
_cell.angle_gamma   90.00
#
_symmetry.space_group_name_H-M   'P 1'
#
loop_
_entity.id
_entity.type
_entity.pdbx_description
1 polymer ?
#
loop_
_entity_poly.entity_id
_entity_poly.type
_entity_poly.pdbx_seq_one_letter_code
_entity_poly.pdbx_strand_id
1 'polypeptide(L)'
;MSKASSRPVDCLPLVVSACHSDSRPVDCLPPGGQILNVLEELQLTNNTLVYFTSDQGAHVEEVTPKGERHGGSNGIFKGGKGNNWEGGIRVPGLLWWPGVLGAGLEISEPTSNMDIFPTVVKLAGAPLPEDRYVTRDAGRGVAWRGVLSLARGDGHSHPHALRADPTGSSTDADLMPLLRGETQRSDHEFLFHYCNFYLNAVRWHPPNSE
;
A
#
# COMPACT_ATOMS: atom_id res chain seq x y z
N MET A 1 -37.27 5.89 23.57
CA MET A 1 -35.84 6.12 23.87
C MET A 1 -35.10 4.80 23.65
N SER A 2 -34.55 4.59 22.46
CA SER A 2 -33.72 3.41 22.15
C SER A 2 -32.26 3.82 22.29
N LYS A 3 -31.50 3.10 23.12
CA LYS A 3 -30.07 3.33 23.32
C LYS A 3 -29.34 3.01 22.00
N ALA A 4 -28.80 4.04 21.36
CA ALA A 4 -27.75 3.85 20.37
C ALA A 4 -26.54 3.25 21.11
N SER A 5 -26.23 1.99 20.81
CA SER A 5 -24.97 1.36 21.23
C SER A 5 -23.86 2.05 20.45
N SER A 6 -23.15 2.96 21.11
CA SER A 6 -21.92 3.57 20.63
C SER A 6 -20.83 2.51 20.61
N ARG A 7 -20.73 1.77 19.50
CA ARG A 7 -19.46 1.13 19.17
C ARG A 7 -18.49 2.22 18.70
N PRO A 8 -17.24 2.22 19.17
CA PRO A 8 -16.23 3.14 18.66
C PRO A 8 -16.16 3.02 17.13
N VAL A 9 -15.90 4.15 16.47
CA VAL A 9 -15.63 4.20 15.03
C VAL A 9 -14.32 3.45 14.78
N ASP A 10 -14.45 2.13 14.62
CA ASP A 10 -13.34 1.24 14.31
C ASP A 10 -12.68 1.72 13.02
N CYS A 11 -11.36 1.88 13.08
CA CYS A 11 -10.51 2.27 11.97
C CYS A 11 -10.55 1.17 10.90
N LEU A 12 -11.53 1.22 9.99
CA LEU A 12 -11.75 0.21 8.93
C LEU A 12 -10.45 -0.03 8.15
N PRO A 13 -9.77 -1.17 8.36
CA PRO A 13 -8.33 -1.35 8.11
C PRO A 13 -7.95 -1.25 6.64
N LEU A 14 -6.65 -1.25 6.35
CA LEU A 14 -6.21 -1.70 5.03
C LEU A 14 -6.59 -3.18 5.01
N VAL A 15 -7.77 -3.50 4.47
CA VAL A 15 -8.22 -4.88 4.37
C VAL A 15 -7.27 -5.56 3.38
N VAL A 16 -6.13 -6.06 3.85
CA VAL A 16 -5.33 -7.07 3.17
C VAL A 16 -6.08 -8.38 3.29
N SER A 17 -7.31 -8.42 2.76
CA SER A 17 -8.06 -9.66 2.66
C SER A 17 -7.37 -10.52 1.62
N ALA A 18 -6.62 -11.50 2.09
CA ALA A 18 -6.47 -12.70 1.30
C ALA A 18 -7.88 -13.31 1.20
N CYS A 19 -8.35 -13.68 0.01
CA CYS A 19 -9.66 -14.31 -0.14
C CYS A 19 -9.85 -15.47 0.84
N HIS A 20 -11.06 -15.63 1.39
CA HIS A 20 -11.44 -16.79 2.18
C HIS A 20 -11.24 -18.07 1.37
N SER A 21 -10.88 -19.18 2.02
CA SER A 21 -10.49 -20.45 1.36
C SER A 21 -11.55 -21.07 0.44
N ASP A 22 -12.82 -20.73 0.65
CA ASP A 22 -13.97 -21.26 -0.12
C ASP A 22 -14.42 -20.37 -1.28
N SER A 23 -13.82 -19.19 -1.44
CA SER A 23 -14.10 -18.24 -2.54
C SER A 23 -13.04 -18.36 -3.63
N ARG A 24 -13.44 -18.42 -4.91
CA ARG A 24 -12.46 -18.40 -6.00
C ARG A 24 -11.76 -17.04 -6.01
N PRO A 25 -10.47 -16.96 -6.40
CA PRO A 25 -9.73 -15.69 -6.48
C PRO A 25 -10.45 -14.61 -7.29
N VAL A 26 -11.22 -15.01 -8.30
CA VAL A 26 -12.01 -14.14 -9.17
C VAL A 26 -13.21 -13.48 -8.51
N ASP A 27 -13.68 -14.01 -7.38
CA ASP A 27 -14.90 -13.57 -6.73
C ASP A 27 -14.62 -12.39 -5.74
N CYS A 28 -13.36 -12.14 -5.37
CA CYS A 28 -12.97 -11.06 -4.45
C CYS A 28 -12.46 -9.79 -5.14
N LEU A 29 -12.07 -9.85 -6.42
CA LEU A 29 -11.57 -8.69 -7.17
C LEU A 29 -12.66 -8.12 -8.10
N PRO A 30 -12.87 -6.78 -8.16
CA PRO A 30 -13.69 -6.14 -9.20
C PRO A 30 -13.07 -6.45 -10.59
N PRO A 31 -13.80 -6.32 -11.72
CA PRO A 31 -13.53 -6.99 -13.00
C PRO A 31 -12.04 -7.09 -13.38
N GLY A 32 -11.42 -8.16 -12.88
CA GLY A 32 -9.99 -8.50 -12.99
C GLY A 32 -9.77 -10.02 -12.86
N GLY A 33 -10.87 -10.79 -12.74
CA GLY A 33 -10.83 -12.25 -12.69
C GLY A 33 -10.26 -12.90 -13.96
N GLN A 34 -10.21 -12.19 -15.10
CA GLN A 34 -9.58 -12.72 -16.32
C GLN A 34 -8.08 -12.93 -16.14
N ILE A 35 -7.38 -12.02 -15.47
CA ILE A 35 -5.94 -12.18 -15.20
C ILE A 35 -5.71 -13.35 -14.25
N LEU A 36 -6.54 -13.45 -13.20
CA LEU A 36 -6.45 -14.56 -12.24
C LEU A 36 -6.76 -15.92 -12.89
N ASN A 37 -7.74 -15.98 -13.80
CA ASN A 37 -8.03 -17.18 -14.61
C ASN A 37 -6.80 -17.57 -15.44
N VAL A 38 -6.15 -16.62 -16.11
CA VAL A 38 -4.94 -16.89 -16.88
C VAL A 38 -3.80 -17.41 -16.00
N LEU A 39 -3.62 -16.85 -14.79
CA LEU A 39 -2.63 -17.36 -13.84
C LEU A 39 -2.94 -18.80 -13.41
N GLU A 40 -4.22 -19.15 -13.25
CA GLU A 40 -4.67 -20.50 -12.92
C GLU A 40 -4.46 -21.48 -14.10
N GLU A 41 -4.89 -21.11 -15.30
CA GLU A 41 -4.72 -21.88 -16.53
C GLU A 41 -3.23 -22.18 -16.82
N LEU A 42 -2.35 -21.21 -16.54
CA LEU A 42 -0.90 -21.36 -16.70
C LEU A 42 -0.20 -21.98 -15.49
N GLN A 43 -0.94 -22.33 -14.42
CA GLN A 43 -0.41 -22.91 -13.18
C GLN A 43 0.66 -22.01 -12.49
N LEU A 44 0.52 -20.69 -12.61
CA LEU A 44 1.45 -19.70 -12.06
C LEU A 44 0.99 -19.12 -10.71
N THR A 45 -0.19 -19.49 -10.23
CA THR A 45 -0.82 -18.92 -9.03
C THR A 45 0.06 -19.00 -7.78
N ASN A 46 0.68 -20.15 -7.51
CA ASN A 46 1.52 -20.36 -6.32
C ASN A 46 2.85 -19.58 -6.36
N ASN A 47 3.24 -19.05 -7.52
CA ASN A 47 4.49 -18.31 -7.71
C ASN A 47 4.26 -16.87 -8.21
N THR A 48 3.05 -16.33 -7.98
CA THR A 48 2.70 -14.97 -8.40
C THR A 48 2.08 -14.22 -7.23
N LEU A 49 2.76 -13.17 -6.77
CA LEU A 49 2.15 -12.18 -5.89
C LEU A 49 1.29 -11.23 -6.72
N VAL A 50 0.01 -11.11 -6.36
CA VAL A 50 -0.90 -10.12 -6.92
C VAL A 50 -1.16 -9.04 -5.86
N TYR A 51 -0.97 -7.78 -6.22
CA TYR A 51 -1.26 -6.62 -5.39
C TYR A 51 -2.22 -5.69 -6.14
N PHE A 52 -3.33 -5.36 -5.50
CA PHE A 52 -4.35 -4.46 -6.03
C PHE A 52 -4.51 -3.26 -5.09
N THR A 53 -4.38 -2.07 -5.65
CA THR A 53 -4.50 -0.79 -4.93
C THR A 53 -5.03 0.31 -5.85
N SER A 54 -5.29 1.49 -5.28
CA SER A 54 -5.48 2.75 -6.00
C SER A 54 -4.31 3.70 -5.72
N ASP A 55 -4.03 4.61 -6.64
CA ASP A 55 -2.99 5.63 -6.46
C ASP A 55 -3.38 6.65 -5.37
N GLN A 56 -4.66 7.00 -5.30
CA GLN A 56 -5.29 7.82 -4.27
C GLN A 56 -6.79 7.50 -4.14
N GLY A 57 -7.46 8.18 -3.21
CA GLY A 57 -8.91 8.07 -3.03
C GLY A 57 -9.75 8.69 -4.15
N ALA A 58 -11.06 8.45 -4.11
CA ALA A 58 -12.05 8.85 -5.11
C ALA A 58 -12.13 10.37 -5.29
N HIS A 59 -12.47 10.81 -6.51
CA HIS A 59 -12.59 12.22 -6.87
C HIS A 59 -14.00 12.75 -6.55
N VAL A 60 -14.20 13.15 -5.30
CA VAL A 60 -15.54 13.47 -4.75
C VAL A 60 -16.24 14.62 -5.49
N GLU A 61 -15.45 15.57 -6.03
CA GLU A 61 -15.91 16.76 -6.73
C GLU A 61 -16.23 16.53 -8.22
N GLU A 62 -16.05 15.30 -8.72
CA GLU A 62 -16.28 14.96 -10.13
C GLU A 62 -17.77 14.84 -10.46
N VAL A 63 -18.37 15.99 -10.77
CA VAL A 63 -19.77 16.15 -11.14
C VAL A 63 -19.88 16.76 -12.53
N THR A 64 -20.64 16.14 -13.44
CA THR A 64 -20.88 16.72 -14.77
C THR A 64 -21.77 17.96 -14.67
N PRO A 65 -21.80 18.82 -15.71
CA PRO A 65 -22.76 19.93 -15.76
C PRO A 65 -24.23 19.50 -15.66
N LYS A 66 -24.53 18.22 -15.93
CA LYS A 66 -25.87 17.63 -15.79
C LYS A 66 -26.16 17.08 -14.39
N GLY A 67 -25.19 17.15 -13.46
CA GLY A 67 -25.33 16.68 -12.09
C GLY A 67 -24.94 15.21 -11.86
N GLU A 68 -24.40 14.52 -12.87
CA GLU A 68 -23.97 13.12 -12.75
C GLU A 68 -22.64 13.03 -11.99
N ARG A 69 -22.51 12.08 -11.05
CA ARG A 69 -21.29 11.87 -10.26
C ARG A 69 -20.49 10.69 -10.81
N HIS A 70 -19.23 10.91 -11.18
CA HIS A 70 -18.37 9.88 -11.81
C HIS A 70 -17.13 9.50 -10.99
N GLY A 71 -16.75 10.29 -9.99
CA GLY A 71 -15.45 10.13 -9.33
C GLY A 71 -15.32 9.01 -8.29
N GLY A 72 -16.38 8.24 -8.04
CA GLY A 72 -16.39 7.12 -7.09
C GLY A 72 -16.86 7.47 -5.68
N SER A 73 -16.54 6.61 -4.70
CA SER A 73 -16.91 6.75 -3.29
C SER A 73 -15.76 6.31 -2.38
N ASN A 74 -15.56 7.04 -1.27
CA ASN A 74 -14.61 6.71 -0.21
C ASN A 74 -15.29 6.08 1.02
N GLY A 75 -16.54 5.64 0.89
CA GLY A 75 -17.30 5.05 1.99
C GLY A 75 -17.52 6.04 3.14
N ILE A 76 -17.14 5.63 4.36
CA ILE A 76 -17.29 6.45 5.57
C ILE A 76 -16.22 7.55 5.71
N PHE A 77 -15.18 7.50 4.87
CA PHE A 77 -14.02 8.37 5.03
C PHE A 77 -14.28 9.76 4.45
N LYS A 78 -13.86 10.78 5.19
CA LYS A 78 -13.99 12.18 4.79
C LYS A 78 -13.03 12.53 3.66
N GLY A 79 -13.47 13.37 2.73
CA GLY A 79 -12.61 13.91 1.67
C GLY A 79 -12.38 12.94 0.51
N GLY A 80 -11.34 13.21 -0.28
CA GLY A 80 -11.14 12.60 -1.60
C GLY A 80 -9.86 13.06 -2.27
N LYS A 81 -9.70 12.71 -3.55
CA LYS A 81 -8.58 13.14 -4.40
C LYS A 81 -8.29 14.64 -4.22
N GLY A 82 -7.03 14.97 -4.00
CA GLY A 82 -6.56 16.35 -3.86
C GLY A 82 -6.52 16.89 -2.42
N ASN A 83 -6.83 16.07 -1.41
CA ASN A 83 -6.66 16.44 0.00
C ASN A 83 -6.16 15.27 0.86
N ASN A 84 -5.64 15.56 2.05
CA ASN A 84 -5.12 14.55 3.00
C ASN A 84 -6.12 14.16 4.10
N TRP A 85 -7.42 14.31 3.85
CA TRP A 85 -8.40 13.59 4.68
C TRP A 85 -8.34 12.10 4.36
N GLU A 86 -8.82 11.24 5.26
CA GLU A 86 -8.77 9.78 5.07
C GLU A 86 -9.27 9.33 3.69
N GLY A 87 -10.33 9.94 3.16
CA GLY A 87 -10.88 9.60 1.85
C GLY A 87 -9.99 9.99 0.67
N GLY A 88 -8.95 10.80 0.87
CA GLY A 88 -7.94 11.11 -0.15
C GLY A 88 -6.70 10.22 -0.08
N ILE A 89 -6.28 9.84 1.13
CA ILE A 89 -5.04 9.07 1.37
C ILE A 89 -5.26 7.57 1.57
N ARG A 90 -6.44 7.17 2.06
CA ARG A 90 -6.78 5.77 2.31
C ARG A 90 -7.32 5.17 1.03
N VAL A 91 -6.73 4.05 0.62
CA VAL A 91 -7.05 3.35 -0.61
C VAL A 91 -7.29 1.86 -0.33
N PRO A 92 -7.99 1.14 -1.21
CA PRO A 92 -8.02 -0.32 -1.15
C PRO A 92 -6.60 -0.88 -1.22
N GLY A 93 -6.29 -1.93 -0.46
CA GLY A 93 -4.99 -2.59 -0.52
C GLY A 93 -5.15 -4.09 -0.32
N LEU A 94 -5.22 -4.85 -1.42
CA LEU A 94 -5.41 -6.30 -1.43
C LEU A 94 -4.15 -6.99 -1.92
N LEU A 95 -3.66 -7.98 -1.17
CA LEU A 95 -2.56 -8.85 -1.58
C LEU A 95 -3.04 -10.30 -1.63
N TRP A 96 -2.64 -10.99 -2.68
CA TRP A 96 -3.02 -12.39 -2.92
C TRP A 96 -1.81 -13.17 -3.40
N TRP A 97 -1.48 -14.23 -2.66
CA TRP A 97 -0.42 -15.17 -3.02
C TRP A 97 -0.68 -16.54 -2.36
N PRO A 98 -1.36 -17.46 -3.04
CA PRO A 98 -1.67 -18.78 -2.51
C PRO A 98 -0.43 -19.55 -2.09
N GLY A 99 -0.52 -20.25 -0.96
CA GLY A 99 0.58 -21.04 -0.41
C GLY A 99 1.67 -20.22 0.29
N VAL A 100 1.68 -18.90 0.16
CA VAL A 100 2.61 -18.00 0.87
C VAL A 100 1.88 -17.13 1.89
N LEU A 101 0.72 -16.57 1.52
CA LEU A 101 -0.09 -15.73 2.39
C LEU A 101 -1.32 -16.51 2.89
N GLY A 102 -1.66 -16.32 4.17
CA GLY A 102 -2.83 -16.94 4.78
C GLY A 102 -4.12 -16.32 4.23
N ALA A 103 -5.04 -17.17 3.77
CA ALA A 103 -6.40 -16.78 3.36
C ALA A 103 -7.17 -16.11 4.51
N GLY A 104 -7.96 -15.10 4.20
CA GLY A 104 -8.82 -14.37 5.14
C GLY A 104 -8.09 -13.44 6.12
N LEU A 105 -6.77 -13.23 5.97
CA LEU A 105 -6.03 -12.30 6.83
C LEU A 105 -6.60 -10.88 6.71
N GLU A 106 -6.50 -10.08 7.77
CA GLU A 106 -6.87 -8.66 7.75
C GLU A 106 -5.82 -7.91 8.59
N ILE A 107 -5.27 -6.81 8.06
CA ILE A 107 -4.18 -6.07 8.70
C ILE A 107 -4.63 -4.64 8.99
N SER A 108 -4.70 -4.31 10.28
CA SER A 108 -5.13 -2.99 10.73
C SER A 108 -4.02 -1.97 10.89
N GLU A 109 -2.77 -2.44 10.81
CA GLU A 109 -1.58 -1.62 10.92
C GLU A 109 -1.50 -0.60 9.77
N PRO A 110 -0.99 0.61 10.04
CA PRO A 110 -0.76 1.59 8.99
C PRO A 110 0.27 1.07 7.99
N THR A 111 -0.08 1.07 6.71
CA THR A 111 0.83 0.76 5.60
C THR A 111 0.82 1.89 4.58
N SER A 112 1.82 1.87 3.70
CA SER A 112 2.07 2.88 2.68
C SER A 112 2.00 2.28 1.28
N ASN A 113 1.50 3.04 0.30
CA ASN A 113 1.62 2.68 -1.12
C ASN A 113 3.08 2.49 -1.56
N MET A 114 4.05 3.01 -0.80
CA MET A 114 5.48 2.91 -1.10
C MET A 114 6.09 1.59 -0.60
N ASP A 115 5.42 0.88 0.32
CA ASP A 115 5.90 -0.37 0.91
C ASP A 115 5.99 -1.53 -0.09
N ILE A 116 5.24 -1.45 -1.21
CA ILE A 116 5.31 -2.47 -2.26
C ILE A 116 6.70 -2.52 -2.91
N PHE A 117 7.42 -1.39 -2.96
CA PHE A 117 8.75 -1.34 -3.56
C PHE A 117 9.77 -2.20 -2.81
N PRO A 118 10.06 -1.98 -1.51
CA PRO A 118 11.02 -2.83 -0.80
C PRO A 118 10.54 -4.28 -0.72
N THR A 119 9.23 -4.51 -0.63
CA THR A 119 8.63 -5.85 -0.66
C THR A 119 8.99 -6.59 -1.94
N VAL A 120 8.71 -6.02 -3.12
CA VAL A 120 8.97 -6.67 -4.42
C VAL A 120 10.47 -6.81 -4.70
N VAL A 121 11.28 -5.80 -4.34
CA VAL A 121 12.74 -5.85 -4.51
C VAL A 121 13.34 -7.02 -3.74
N LYS A 122 12.94 -7.21 -2.47
CA LYS A 122 13.39 -8.33 -1.64
C LYS A 122 12.89 -9.67 -2.18
N LEU A 123 11.63 -9.76 -2.61
CA LEU A 123 11.09 -10.98 -3.22
C LEU A 123 11.82 -11.38 -4.51
N ALA A 124 12.30 -10.40 -5.28
CA ALA A 124 13.12 -10.62 -6.46
C ALA A 124 14.59 -10.96 -6.12
N GLY A 125 15.00 -10.96 -4.85
CA GLY A 125 16.38 -11.20 -4.42
C GLY A 125 17.34 -10.06 -4.78
N ALA A 126 16.83 -8.87 -5.09
CA ALA A 126 17.63 -7.71 -5.46
C ALA A 126 18.02 -6.89 -4.21
N PRO A 127 19.20 -6.23 -4.21
CA PRO A 127 19.60 -5.35 -3.12
C PRO A 127 18.82 -4.04 -3.16
N LEU A 128 18.50 -3.51 -1.98
CA LEU A 128 18.00 -2.14 -1.85
C LEU A 128 19.15 -1.13 -1.97
N PRO A 129 18.89 0.09 -2.46
CA PRO A 129 19.92 1.12 -2.51
C PRO A 129 20.34 1.54 -1.10
N GLU A 130 21.64 1.56 -0.84
CA GLU A 130 22.22 1.98 0.45
C GLU A 130 22.64 3.46 0.46
N ASP A 131 22.70 4.09 -0.73
CA ASP A 131 23.21 5.45 -0.93
C ASP A 131 22.14 6.55 -0.78
N ARG A 132 20.88 6.16 -0.59
CA ARG A 132 19.72 7.03 -0.46
C ARG A 132 18.63 6.35 0.36
N TYR A 133 17.73 7.14 0.94
CA TYR A 133 16.47 6.60 1.45
C TYR A 133 15.60 6.18 0.27
N VAL A 134 14.91 5.06 0.42
CA VAL A 134 14.05 4.48 -0.61
C VAL A 134 12.98 5.48 -1.11
N THR A 135 12.52 6.40 -0.26
CA THR A 135 11.50 7.42 -0.59
C THR A 135 11.95 8.85 -0.75
N ARG A 136 13.17 9.23 -0.39
CA ARG A 136 13.57 10.63 -0.50
C ARG A 136 14.21 10.92 -1.85
N ASP A 137 13.39 11.01 -2.88
CA ASP A 137 13.68 11.86 -4.03
C ASP A 137 12.52 12.84 -4.25
N ALA A 138 12.54 13.93 -3.48
CA ALA A 138 11.70 15.09 -3.70
C ALA A 138 12.05 15.71 -5.06
N GLY A 139 11.48 15.18 -6.13
CA GLY A 139 11.46 15.82 -7.46
C GLY A 139 12.06 15.02 -8.61
N ARG A 140 12.58 13.80 -8.42
CA ARG A 140 13.01 12.94 -9.54
C ARG A 140 12.55 11.50 -9.30
N GLY A 141 11.67 10.99 -10.15
CA GLY A 141 11.20 9.60 -10.08
C GLY A 141 12.30 8.59 -10.45
N VAL A 142 13.17 8.22 -9.50
CA VAL A 142 14.34 7.35 -9.79
C VAL A 142 14.47 6.11 -8.88
N ALA A 143 13.58 5.84 -7.93
CA ALA A 143 13.66 4.59 -7.14
C ALA A 143 13.49 3.33 -8.03
N TRP A 144 12.50 3.31 -8.93
CA TRP A 144 12.29 2.19 -9.86
C TRP A 144 13.35 2.10 -10.97
N ARG A 145 13.90 3.24 -11.42
CA ARG A 145 14.93 3.26 -12.47
C ARG A 145 16.23 2.62 -12.01
N GLY A 146 16.62 2.84 -10.75
CA GLY A 146 17.81 2.22 -10.16
C GLY A 146 17.70 0.69 -10.07
N VAL A 147 16.56 0.18 -9.62
CA VAL A 147 16.30 -1.28 -9.54
C VAL A 147 16.28 -1.93 -10.92
N LEU A 148 15.65 -1.31 -11.91
CA LEU A 148 15.67 -1.81 -13.29
C LEU A 148 17.08 -1.79 -13.90
N SER A 149 17.90 -0.79 -13.56
CA SER A 149 19.31 -0.70 -13.99
C SER A 149 20.16 -1.82 -13.38
N LEU A 150 19.98 -2.08 -12.08
CA LEU A 150 20.68 -3.15 -11.35
C LEU A 150 20.25 -4.54 -11.83
N ALA A 151 18.95 -4.76 -12.08
CA ALA A 151 18.44 -6.01 -12.66
C ALA A 151 18.93 -6.25 -14.10
N ARG A 152 19.33 -5.19 -14.82
CA ARG A 152 19.89 -5.25 -16.19
C ARG A 152 21.42 -5.29 -16.23
N GLY A 153 22.11 -5.13 -15.09
CA GLY A 153 23.57 -5.10 -15.03
C GLY A 153 24.20 -3.76 -15.43
N ASP A 154 23.40 -2.70 -15.62
CA ASP A 154 23.88 -1.39 -16.05
C ASP A 154 24.23 -0.56 -14.81
N GLY A 155 25.44 -0.76 -14.26
CA GLY A 155 25.93 -0.05 -13.09
C GLY A 155 26.41 1.37 -13.40
N HIS A 156 25.56 2.37 -13.17
CA HIS A 156 25.99 3.76 -13.11
C HIS A 156 25.68 4.35 -11.72
N SER A 157 26.74 4.53 -10.93
CA SER A 157 26.68 5.21 -9.64
C SER A 157 26.71 6.72 -9.83
N HIS A 158 25.76 7.43 -9.24
CA HIS A 158 25.77 8.89 -9.16
C HIS A 158 26.28 9.33 -7.78
N PRO A 159 27.29 10.24 -7.71
CA PRO A 159 27.99 10.53 -6.47
C PRO A 159 27.36 11.72 -5.75
N HIS A 160 26.21 11.56 -5.10
CA HIS A 160 25.73 12.53 -4.11
C HIS A 160 24.89 11.81 -3.03
N ALA A 161 25.59 11.06 -2.16
CA ALA A 161 24.99 10.42 -1.00
C ALA A 161 24.72 11.46 0.09
N LEU A 162 23.45 11.74 0.37
CA LEU A 162 23.04 12.36 1.63
C LEU A 162 22.97 11.25 2.69
N ARG A 163 23.68 11.44 3.80
CA ARG A 163 23.80 10.48 4.91
C ARG A 163 22.44 9.93 5.35
N ALA A 164 22.43 8.62 5.64
CA ALA A 164 21.35 7.89 6.30
C ALA A 164 21.03 8.46 7.70
N ASP A 165 19.78 8.29 8.11
CA ASP A 165 19.22 8.85 9.34
C ASP A 165 19.52 7.81 10.42
N PRO A 166 20.25 8.18 11.49
CA PRO A 166 20.54 7.27 12.59
C PRO A 166 19.29 6.78 13.35
N THR A 167 18.09 7.31 13.08
CA THR A 167 16.85 6.88 13.76
C THR A 167 16.25 5.57 13.24
N GLY A 168 16.68 5.07 12.07
CA GLY A 168 16.16 3.81 11.51
C GLY A 168 14.69 3.86 11.05
N SER A 169 14.04 5.03 11.08
CA SER A 169 12.68 5.22 10.57
C SER A 169 12.72 5.36 9.04
N SER A 170 12.71 4.25 8.32
CA SER A 170 12.38 4.28 6.89
C SER A 170 10.87 4.45 6.76
N THR A 171 10.42 5.38 5.90
CA THR A 171 8.98 5.53 5.57
C THR A 171 8.46 4.40 4.67
N ASP A 172 9.28 3.39 4.42
CA ASP A 172 9.01 2.22 3.60
C ASP A 172 9.40 1.00 4.41
N ALA A 173 8.44 0.09 4.53
CA ALA A 173 8.62 -1.16 5.24
C ALA A 173 8.40 -2.32 4.27
N ASP A 174 9.16 -3.39 4.45
CA ASP A 174 8.85 -4.65 3.80
C ASP A 174 7.60 -5.23 4.43
N LEU A 175 6.57 -5.48 3.61
CA LEU A 175 5.29 -5.98 4.11
C LEU A 175 5.33 -7.48 4.44
N MET A 176 6.30 -8.24 3.93
CA MET A 176 6.26 -9.71 4.05
C MET A 176 6.20 -10.22 5.50
N PRO A 177 6.95 -9.68 6.47
CA PRO A 177 6.82 -10.10 7.86
C PRO A 177 5.41 -9.87 8.43
N LEU A 178 4.77 -8.75 8.07
CA LEU A 178 3.41 -8.42 8.53
C LEU A 178 2.38 -9.33 7.85
N LEU A 179 2.52 -9.56 6.55
CA LEU A 179 1.63 -10.39 5.74
C LEU A 179 1.70 -11.88 6.09
N ARG A 180 2.85 -12.35 6.60
CA ARG A 180 3.05 -13.72 7.08
C ARG A 180 2.70 -13.90 8.55
N GLY A 181 2.33 -12.82 9.24
CA GLY A 181 2.06 -12.82 10.67
C GLY A 181 3.31 -13.02 11.55
N GLU A 182 4.51 -12.84 10.99
CA GLU A 182 5.79 -12.90 11.70
C GLU A 182 5.96 -11.69 12.63
N THR A 183 5.37 -10.55 12.26
CA THR A 183 5.16 -9.38 13.12
C THR A 183 3.68 -9.03 13.18
N GLN A 184 3.25 -8.45 14.29
CA GLN A 184 1.90 -7.91 14.48
C GLN A 184 1.84 -6.40 14.24
N ARG A 185 2.99 -5.75 14.05
CA ARG A 185 3.14 -4.31 13.95
C ARG A 185 3.87 -3.93 12.68
N SER A 186 3.40 -2.88 12.02
CA SER A 186 4.15 -2.21 10.96
C SER A 186 5.30 -1.39 11.53
N ASP A 187 6.33 -1.15 10.71
CA ASP A 187 7.43 -0.24 11.08
C ASP A 187 7.00 1.25 10.98
N HIS A 188 5.74 1.52 10.62
CA HIS A 188 5.18 2.86 10.43
C HIS A 188 4.69 3.50 11.73
N GLU A 189 5.62 3.82 12.63
CA GLU A 189 5.28 4.66 13.79
C GLU A 189 4.89 6.08 13.33
N PHE A 190 5.58 6.63 12.33
CA PHE A 190 5.29 7.94 11.76
C PHE A 190 5.09 7.85 10.25
N LEU A 191 4.00 8.43 9.77
CA LEU A 191 3.72 8.61 8.35
C LEU A 191 3.46 10.10 8.06
N PHE A 192 4.13 10.62 7.03
CA PHE A 192 4.04 12.03 6.64
C PHE A 192 3.17 12.16 5.39
N HIS A 193 2.12 12.98 5.48
CA HIS A 193 1.19 13.23 4.38
C HIS A 193 1.50 14.60 3.77
N TYR A 194 2.05 14.57 2.56
CA TYR A 194 2.39 15.76 1.80
C TYR A 194 1.22 16.14 0.87
N CYS A 195 1.10 17.43 0.59
CA CYS A 195 0.33 17.94 -0.53
C CYS A 195 1.29 18.69 -1.45
N ASN A 196 1.71 18.01 -2.52
CA ASN A 196 2.85 18.43 -3.34
C ASN A 196 4.11 18.61 -2.46
N PHE A 197 4.66 19.82 -2.40
CA PHE A 197 5.87 20.14 -1.63
C PHE A 197 5.59 20.56 -0.18
N TYR A 198 4.31 20.64 0.22
CA TYR A 198 3.92 21.09 1.56
C TYR A 198 3.65 19.89 2.46
N LEU A 199 4.29 19.84 3.63
CA LEU A 199 3.88 18.93 4.69
C LEU A 199 2.51 19.38 5.22
N ASN A 200 1.49 18.53 5.08
CA ASN A 200 0.11 18.91 5.32
C ASN A 200 -0.52 18.18 6.52
N ALA A 201 -0.14 16.91 6.75
CA ALA A 201 -0.52 16.18 7.95
C ALA A 201 0.57 15.16 8.33
N VAL A 202 0.52 14.70 9.57
CA VAL A 202 1.36 13.61 10.09
C VAL A 202 0.46 12.64 10.81
N ARG A 203 0.59 11.35 10.50
CA ARG A 203 0.00 10.25 11.24
C ARG A 203 1.06 9.69 12.18
N TRP A 204 0.66 9.49 13.43
CA TRP A 204 1.48 8.88 14.46
C TRP A 204 0.74 7.67 15.01
N HIS A 205 1.41 6.51 15.02
CA HIS A 205 0.94 5.24 15.53
C HIS A 205 1.90 4.75 16.63
N PRO A 206 1.71 5.22 17.88
CA PRO A 206 2.68 5.02 18.94
C PRO A 206 2.87 3.53 19.29
N PRO A 207 4.05 3.13 19.77
CA PRO A 207 4.22 1.85 20.45
C PRO A 207 3.24 1.74 21.62
N ASN A 208 2.45 0.66 21.64
CA ASN A 208 1.41 0.32 22.63
C ASN A 208 0.03 0.97 22.44
N SER A 209 -0.36 1.39 21.24
CA SER A 209 -1.79 1.61 20.95
C SER A 209 -2.47 0.26 20.68
N GLU A 210 -3.18 -0.27 21.68
CA GLU A 210 -4.20 -1.32 21.49
C GLU A 210 -5.50 -0.73 20.92
#